data_AF-A0A1Y6FZV4-F1
#
_entry.id   AF-A0A1Y6FZV4-F1
#
_cell.length_a   1.000
_cell.length_b   1.000
_cell.length_c   1.000
_cell.angle_alpha   90.00
_cell.angle_beta   90.00
_cell.angle_gamma   90.00
#
_symmetry.space_group_name_H-M   'P 1'
#
loop_
_entity.id
_entity.type
_entity.pdbx_description
1 polymer ?
#
loop_
_entity_poly.entity_id
_entity_poly.type
_entity_poly.pdbx_seq_one_letter_code
_entity_poly.pdbx_strand_id
1 'polypeptide(L)'
;MTFAKLPDQCETMADVRAGVDQVDRELVALLVRRFGYMDAAARIKTERSAVRDEPRKAQVLDNVAREAESAGLDPQRIRAVWNELIEQSIAHELMRWDAAAKPD
;
A
#
# COMPACT_ATOMS: atom_id res chain seq x y z
N MET A 1 24.68 2.58 -10.86
CA MET A 1 24.18 1.90 -9.65
C MET A 1 24.05 0.43 -9.99
N THR A 2 24.61 -0.46 -9.18
CA THR A 2 24.48 -1.91 -9.39
C THR A 2 23.16 -2.35 -8.77
N PHE A 3 22.31 -3.00 -9.57
CA PHE A 3 21.11 -3.65 -9.07
C PHE A 3 21.50 -4.86 -8.21
N ALA A 4 20.71 -5.15 -7.17
CA ALA A 4 20.88 -6.35 -6.37
C ALA A 4 20.76 -7.61 -7.24
N LYS A 5 21.43 -8.69 -6.82
CA LYS A 5 21.32 -9.99 -7.49
C LYS A 5 19.87 -10.48 -7.48
N LEU A 6 19.50 -11.27 -8.49
CA LEU A 6 18.22 -11.98 -8.47
C LEU A 6 18.19 -13.00 -7.33
N PRO A 7 16.99 -13.34 -6.79
CA PRO A 7 16.89 -14.24 -5.64
C PRO A 7 17.58 -15.61 -5.83
N ASP A 8 17.54 -16.17 -7.03
CA ASP A 8 18.17 -17.45 -7.40
C ASP A 8 19.70 -17.36 -7.59
N GLN A 9 20.24 -16.15 -7.65
CA GLN A 9 21.68 -15.86 -7.77
C GLN A 9 22.32 -15.41 -6.44
N CYS A 10 21.53 -15.24 -5.38
CA CYS A 10 22.03 -14.89 -4.07
C CYS A 10 22.84 -16.05 -3.48
N GLU A 11 24.11 -15.80 -3.14
CA GLU A 11 25.00 -16.81 -2.57
C GLU A 11 25.19 -16.60 -1.06
N THR A 12 24.95 -15.37 -0.59
CA THR A 12 25.15 -14.97 0.81
C THR A 12 23.94 -14.25 1.38
N MET A 13 23.82 -14.23 2.70
CA MET A 13 22.80 -13.41 3.38
C MET A 13 23.00 -11.91 3.15
N ALA A 14 24.20 -11.47 2.79
CA ALA A 14 24.45 -10.09 2.38
C ALA A 14 23.77 -9.77 1.04
N ASP A 15 23.85 -10.70 0.07
CA ASP A 15 23.15 -10.57 -1.22
C ASP A 15 21.63 -10.49 -1.00
N VAL A 16 21.08 -11.39 -0.17
CA VAL A 16 19.64 -11.42 0.14
C VAL A 16 19.19 -10.10 0.77
N ARG A 17 19.91 -9.58 1.77
CA ARG A 17 19.57 -8.32 2.43
C ARG A 17 19.63 -7.15 1.45
N ALA A 18 20.65 -7.09 0.59
CA ALA A 18 20.73 -6.05 -0.43
C ALA A 18 19.55 -6.10 -1.42
N GLY A 19 19.09 -7.30 -1.77
CA GLY A 19 17.87 -7.50 -2.57
C GLY A 19 16.61 -7.00 -1.87
N VAL A 20 16.40 -7.40 -0.61
CA VAL A 20 15.26 -6.94 0.20
C VAL A 20 15.28 -5.43 0.38
N ASP A 21 16.41 -4.84 0.76
CA ASP A 21 16.55 -3.39 0.93
C ASP A 21 16.24 -2.63 -0.36
N GLN A 22 16.58 -3.19 -1.52
CA GLN A 22 16.22 -2.59 -2.80
C GLN A 22 14.71 -2.68 -3.05
N VAL A 23 14.11 -3.86 -2.89
CA VAL A 23 12.66 -4.05 -3.05
C VAL A 23 11.89 -3.14 -2.09
N ASP A 24 12.33 -2.99 -0.85
CA ASP A 24 11.69 -2.14 0.14
C ASP A 24 11.70 -0.66 -0.29
N ARG A 25 12.80 -0.17 -0.88
CA ARG A 25 12.84 1.18 -1.46
C ARG A 25 11.84 1.34 -2.61
N GLU A 26 11.71 0.33 -3.46
CA GLU A 26 10.74 0.33 -4.56
C GLU A 26 9.30 0.29 -4.04
N LEU A 27 9.03 -0.54 -3.01
CA LEU A 27 7.74 -0.59 -2.33
C LEU A 27 7.39 0.76 -1.70
N VAL A 28 8.32 1.43 -1.03
CA VAL A 28 8.09 2.77 -0.46
C VAL A 28 7.75 3.78 -1.56
N ALA A 29 8.44 3.75 -2.70
CA ALA A 29 8.12 4.63 -3.83
C ALA A 29 6.70 4.37 -4.38
N LEU A 30 6.29 3.10 -4.48
CA LEU A 30 4.92 2.73 -4.84
C LEU A 30 3.89 3.18 -3.81
N LEU A 31 4.21 3.07 -2.52
CA LEU A 31 3.36 3.56 -1.44
C LEU A 31 3.19 5.07 -1.50
N VAL A 32 4.25 5.84 -1.74
CA VAL A 32 4.14 7.30 -1.95
C VAL A 32 3.11 7.63 -3.05
N ARG A 33 3.18 6.93 -4.19
CA ARG A 33 2.20 7.09 -5.26
C ARG A 33 0.80 6.69 -4.81
N ARG A 34 0.66 5.58 -4.08
CA ARG A 34 -0.62 5.09 -3.55
C ARG A 34 -1.26 6.10 -2.58
N PHE A 35 -0.49 6.69 -1.67
CA PHE A 35 -0.95 7.74 -0.76
C PHE A 35 -1.26 9.05 -1.50
N GLY A 36 -0.56 9.36 -2.58
CA GLY A 36 -0.93 10.47 -3.48
C GLY A 36 -2.36 10.34 -4.05
N TYR A 37 -2.86 9.12 -4.27
CA TYR A 37 -4.27 8.92 -4.63
C TYR A 37 -5.23 9.15 -3.46
N MET A 38 -4.80 8.94 -2.21
CA MET A 38 -5.59 9.28 -1.02
C MET A 38 -5.67 10.80 -0.86
N ASP A 39 -4.57 11.53 -1.14
CA ASP A 39 -4.59 12.99 -1.21
C ASP A 39 -5.59 13.50 -2.26
N ALA A 40 -5.67 12.83 -3.41
CA ALA A 40 -6.67 13.15 -4.44
C ALA A 40 -8.09 12.84 -3.97
N ALA A 41 -8.31 11.68 -3.34
CA ALA A 41 -9.60 11.30 -2.78
C ALA A 41 -10.08 12.31 -1.72
N ALA A 42 -9.20 12.75 -0.83
CA ALA A 42 -9.50 13.76 0.19
C ALA A 42 -9.96 15.10 -0.42
N ARG A 43 -9.39 15.52 -1.57
CA ARG A 43 -9.85 16.72 -2.29
C ARG A 43 -11.19 16.55 -2.99
N ILE A 44 -11.52 15.33 -3.41
CA ILE A 44 -12.71 15.02 -4.22
C ILE A 44 -13.94 14.75 -3.31
N LYS A 45 -13.74 14.09 -2.19
CA LYS A 45 -14.85 13.72 -1.28
C LYS A 45 -15.42 14.95 -0.58
N THR A 46 -16.72 15.15 -0.72
CA THR A 46 -17.45 16.27 -0.11
C THR A 46 -17.83 16.03 1.34
N GLU A 47 -17.89 14.77 1.77
CA GLU A 47 -18.31 14.38 3.11
C GLU A 47 -17.24 13.55 3.81
N ARG A 48 -16.98 13.83 5.08
CA ARG A 48 -16.01 13.09 5.90
C ARG A 48 -16.39 11.62 6.08
N SER A 49 -17.68 11.32 6.16
CA SER A 49 -18.23 9.95 6.26
C SER A 49 -17.85 9.10 5.05
N ALA A 50 -17.71 9.69 3.86
CA ALA A 50 -17.31 8.99 2.65
C ALA A 50 -15.83 8.56 2.64
N VAL A 51 -15.01 9.06 3.58
CA VAL A 51 -13.59 8.68 3.66
C VAL A 51 -13.45 7.19 4.01
N ARG A 52 -14.26 6.69 4.95
CA ARG A 52 -14.30 5.27 5.31
C ARG A 52 -15.43 4.55 4.57
N ASP A 53 -15.06 3.83 3.52
CA ASP A 53 -15.96 3.02 2.70
C ASP A 53 -15.66 1.53 2.90
N GLU A 54 -16.46 0.87 3.74
CA GLU A 54 -16.32 -0.56 4.06
C GLU A 54 -16.53 -1.48 2.83
N PRO A 55 -17.57 -1.27 1.99
CA PRO A 55 -17.69 -2.00 0.73
C PRO A 55 -16.44 -1.89 -0.16
N ARG A 56 -15.87 -0.69 -0.30
CA ARG A 56 -14.65 -0.48 -1.10
C ARG A 56 -13.45 -1.19 -0.47
N LYS A 57 -13.30 -1.13 0.86
CA LYS A 57 -12.25 -1.86 1.59
C LYS A 57 -12.33 -3.37 1.34
N ALA A 58 -13.52 -3.97 1.48
CA ALA A 58 -13.74 -5.39 1.22
C ALA A 58 -13.33 -5.76 -0.23
N GLN A 59 -13.73 -4.94 -1.21
CA GLN A 59 -13.36 -5.15 -2.60
C GLN A 59 -11.84 -5.11 -2.83
N VAL A 60 -11.10 -4.19 -2.20
CA VAL A 60 -9.63 -4.16 -2.31
C VAL A 60 -9.01 -5.43 -1.74
N LEU A 61 -9.51 -5.92 -0.61
CA LEU A 61 -9.02 -7.16 0.02
C LEU A 61 -9.30 -8.39 -0.84
N ASP A 62 -10.44 -8.45 -1.52
CA ASP A 62 -10.77 -9.55 -2.43
C ASP A 62 -9.93 -9.50 -3.70
N ASN A 63 -9.62 -8.30 -4.21
CA ASN A 63 -8.73 -8.14 -5.36
C ASN A 63 -7.31 -8.61 -5.05
N VAL A 64 -6.73 -8.16 -3.92
CA VAL A 64 -5.36 -8.55 -3.56
C VAL A 64 -5.27 -10.04 -3.20
N ALA A 65 -6.32 -10.63 -2.64
CA ALA A 65 -6.36 -12.07 -2.37
C ALA A 65 -6.27 -12.89 -3.65
N ARG A 66 -7.02 -12.51 -4.70
CA ARG A 66 -6.97 -13.17 -6.00
C ARG A 66 -5.62 -12.99 -6.69
N GLU A 67 -5.04 -11.79 -6.62
CA GLU A 67 -3.69 -11.52 -7.13
C GLU A 67 -2.64 -12.39 -6.43
N ALA A 68 -2.68 -12.45 -5.09
CA ALA A 68 -1.79 -13.28 -4.28
C ALA A 68 -1.89 -14.76 -4.67
N GLU A 69 -3.11 -15.29 -4.80
CA GLU A 69 -3.35 -16.68 -5.22
C GLU A 69 -2.74 -16.96 -6.59
N SER A 70 -2.96 -16.07 -7.56
CA SER A 70 -2.40 -16.21 -8.92
C SER A 70 -0.88 -16.15 -8.96
N ALA A 71 -0.26 -15.47 -8.00
CA ALA A 71 1.19 -15.36 -7.83
C ALA A 71 1.80 -16.49 -6.97
N GLY A 72 0.99 -17.46 -6.51
CA GLY A 72 1.46 -18.56 -5.65
C GLY A 72 1.73 -18.16 -4.20
N LEU A 73 1.18 -17.03 -3.74
CA LEU A 73 1.26 -16.56 -2.36
C LEU A 73 0.00 -16.94 -1.58
N ASP A 74 0.14 -17.13 -0.26
CA ASP A 74 -1.01 -17.34 0.63
C ASP A 74 -1.92 -16.10 0.65
N PRO A 75 -3.17 -16.19 0.15
CA PRO A 75 -4.07 -15.06 0.08
C PRO A 75 -4.38 -14.45 1.45
N GLN A 76 -4.45 -15.26 2.51
CA GLN A 76 -4.75 -14.76 3.85
C GLN A 76 -3.60 -13.91 4.41
N ARG A 77 -2.36 -14.33 4.17
CA ARG A 77 -1.18 -13.55 4.60
C ARG A 77 -1.12 -12.20 3.90
N ILE A 78 -1.41 -12.17 2.60
CA ILE A 78 -1.40 -10.91 1.84
C ILE A 78 -2.58 -10.02 2.23
N ARG A 79 -3.78 -10.58 2.45
CA ARG A 79 -4.93 -9.83 2.98
C ARG A 79 -4.62 -9.14 4.30
N ALA A 80 -3.90 -9.79 5.22
CA ALA A 80 -3.55 -9.20 6.51
C ALA A 80 -2.68 -7.94 6.35
N VAL A 81 -1.65 -8.00 5.49
CA VAL A 81 -0.79 -6.85 5.17
C VAL A 81 -1.61 -5.73 4.50
N TRP A 82 -2.47 -6.08 3.54
CA TRP A 82 -3.27 -5.08 2.84
C TRP A 82 -4.35 -4.45 3.72
N ASN A 83 -4.89 -5.19 4.69
CA ASN A 83 -5.85 -4.62 5.63
C ASN A 83 -5.20 -3.48 6.42
N GLU A 84 -4.00 -3.69 6.95
CA GLU A 84 -3.26 -2.63 7.64
C GLU A 84 -2.95 -1.45 6.71
N LEU A 85 -2.47 -1.73 5.50
CA LEU A 85 -2.21 -0.68 4.51
C LEU A 85 -3.47 0.15 4.21
N ILE A 86 -4.65 -0.47 4.10
CA ILE A 86 -5.91 0.23 3.86
C ILE A 86 -6.30 1.08 5.08
N GLU A 87 -6.16 0.56 6.31
CA GLU A 87 -6.46 1.34 7.52
C GLU A 87 -5.56 2.58 7.63
N GLN A 88 -4.26 2.44 7.35
CA GLN A 88 -3.33 3.58 7.30
C GLN A 88 -3.69 4.58 6.18
N SER A 89 -4.25 4.09 5.08
CA SER A 89 -4.71 4.95 3.99
C SER A 89 -5.93 5.77 4.37
N ILE A 90 -6.89 5.14 5.05
CA ILE A 90 -8.08 5.82 5.58
C ILE A 90 -7.64 6.88 6.60
N ALA A 91 -6.71 6.54 7.51
CA ALA A 91 -6.20 7.49 8.50
C ALA A 91 -5.51 8.70 7.85
N HIS A 92 -4.66 8.46 6.84
CA HIS A 92 -4.01 9.53 6.08
C HIS A 92 -5.02 10.38 5.33
N GLU A 93 -5.99 9.76 4.65
CA GLU A 93 -7.03 10.46 3.92
C GLU A 93 -7.88 11.35 4.85
N LEU A 94 -8.25 10.85 6.03
CA LEU A 94 -8.98 11.62 7.05
C LEU A 94 -8.18 12.85 7.48
N MET A 95 -6.90 12.69 7.79
CA MET A 95 -6.02 13.81 8.15
C MET A 95 -5.99 14.88 7.04
N ARG A 96 -5.87 14.45 5.77
CA ARG A 96 -5.80 15.35 4.62
C ARG A 96 -7.14 16.04 4.34
N TRP A 97 -8.24 15.34 4.52
CA TRP A 97 -9.59 15.90 4.39
C TRP A 97 -9.84 16.95 5.46
N ASP A 98 -9.53 16.63 6.73
CA ASP A 98 -9.69 17.55 7.87
C ASP A 98 -8.82 18.82 7.71
N ALA A 99 -7.61 18.68 7.14
CA ALA A 99 -6.73 19.81 6.84
C ALA A 99 -7.24 20.70 5.69
N ALA A 100 -7.93 20.13 4.70
CA ALA A 100 -8.50 20.88 3.58
C ALA A 100 -9.82 21.59 3.94
N ALA A 101 -10.54 21.08 4.94
CA ALA A 101 -11.83 21.62 5.40
C ALA A 101 -11.71 22.88 6.28
N LYS A 102 -10.50 23.28 6.69
CA LYS A 102 -10.25 24.53 7.43
C LYS A 102 -9.60 25.61 6.56
N PRO A 103 -10.35 26.61 6.12
CA PRO A 103 -9.86 27.96 5.98
C PRO A 103 -10.15 28.73 7.28
N ASP A 104 -9.10 29.12 8.01
CA ASP A 104 -9.14 30.36 8.82
C ASP A 104 -8.41 31.45 8.01
#